data_AF-A0A4Q6ACA3-F1
#
_entry.id   AF-A0A4Q6ACA3-F1
#
_cell.length_a   1.000
_cell.length_b   1.000
_cell.length_c   1.000
_cell.angle_alpha   90.00
_cell.angle_beta   90.00
_cell.angle_gamma   90.00
#
_symmetry.space_group_name_H-M   'P 1'
#
loop_
_entity.id
_entity.type
_entity.pdbx_description
1 polymer ?
#
loop_
_entity_poly.entity_id
_entity_poly.type
_entity_poly.pdbx_seq_one_letter_code
_entity_poly.pdbx_strand_id
1 'polypeptide(L)'
;MAVVEVVSFFCSLLQATRARTTVDAIAVRTSSFFSPWDYRDFVAQTIDALKGKREMEAASDLVVSPTYLPDLVTECLNLLLDNESGIVHVVNEGSVTWAGFAEKVAAYAGVELTNVSPVPDEELG
;
A
#
# COMPACT_ATOMS: atom_id res chain seq x y z
N MET A 1 -7.47 6.32 16.04
CA MET A 1 -6.81 5.18 16.74
C MET A 1 -6.71 3.93 15.84
N ALA A 2 -6.65 4.08 14.51
CA ALA A 2 -6.72 2.98 13.53
C ALA A 2 -5.37 2.67 12.85
N VAL A 3 -4.42 3.62 12.85
CA VAL A 3 -3.03 3.42 12.39
C VAL A 3 -2.31 2.31 13.18
N VAL A 4 -2.75 2.02 14.41
CA VAL A 4 -2.16 0.99 15.27
C VAL A 4 -2.68 -0.41 14.93
N GLU A 5 -3.89 -0.56 14.38
CA GLU A 5 -4.47 -1.90 14.10
C GLU A 5 -3.94 -2.53 12.82
N VAL A 6 -3.70 -1.75 11.76
CA VAL A 6 -3.02 -2.26 10.54
C VAL A 6 -1.56 -2.63 10.85
N VAL A 7 -0.91 -1.85 11.72
CA VAL A 7 0.42 -2.18 12.26
C VAL A 7 0.37 -3.39 13.21
N SER A 8 -0.74 -3.60 13.93
CA SER A 8 -0.92 -4.72 14.87
C SER A 8 -1.09 -6.07 14.15
N PHE A 9 -1.82 -6.10 13.03
CA PHE A 9 -1.92 -7.31 12.19
C PHE A 9 -0.54 -7.71 11.64
N PHE A 10 0.27 -6.73 11.22
CA PHE A 10 1.66 -6.96 10.83
C PHE A 10 2.56 -7.34 12.01
N CYS A 11 2.37 -6.75 13.21
CA CYS A 11 3.13 -7.07 14.42
C CYS A 11 2.97 -8.51 14.90
N SER A 12 1.79 -9.13 14.69
CA SER A 12 1.58 -10.55 15.00
C SER A 12 2.43 -11.47 14.11
N LEU A 13 2.56 -11.16 12.81
CA LEU A 13 3.52 -11.82 11.92
C LEU A 13 4.98 -11.56 12.35
N LEU A 14 5.26 -10.34 12.80
CA LEU A 14 6.58 -9.84 13.22
C LEU A 14 7.11 -10.56 14.46
N GLN A 15 6.25 -10.89 15.42
CA GLN A 15 6.60 -11.72 16.58
C GLN A 15 6.89 -13.17 16.16
N ALA A 16 6.17 -13.71 15.16
CA ALA A 16 6.44 -15.04 14.61
C ALA A 16 7.76 -15.09 13.81
N THR A 17 8.15 -14.02 13.12
CA THR A 17 9.43 -13.97 12.35
C THR A 17 10.65 -13.89 13.27
N ARG A 18 10.52 -13.22 14.43
CA ARG A 18 11.61 -13.02 15.40
C ARG A 18 12.06 -14.31 16.09
N ALA A 19 11.19 -15.33 16.15
CA ALA A 19 11.50 -16.63 16.75
C ALA A 19 12.11 -17.65 15.76
N ARG A 20 12.17 -17.34 14.45
CA ARG A 20 12.45 -18.33 13.40
C ARG A 20 13.41 -17.90 12.30
N THR A 21 13.98 -16.70 12.35
CA THR A 21 15.01 -16.30 11.39
C THR A 21 16.30 -17.02 11.74
N THR A 22 16.50 -18.17 11.09
CA THR A 22 17.82 -18.76 10.88
C THR A 22 18.69 -17.78 10.10
N VAL A 23 20.00 -17.90 10.23
CA VAL A 23 21.01 -16.97 9.67
C VAL A 23 20.90 -16.76 8.15
N ASP A 24 20.10 -17.58 7.46
CA ASP A 24 19.92 -17.65 6.00
C ASP A 24 18.50 -17.27 5.51
N ALA A 25 17.72 -16.50 6.27
CA ALA A 25 16.37 -16.08 5.86
C ALA A 25 16.24 -14.55 5.80
N ILE A 26 15.52 -14.05 4.79
CA ILE A 26 15.13 -12.64 4.65
C ILE A 26 13.63 -12.44 4.88
N ALA A 27 13.28 -11.41 5.63
CA ALA A 27 11.92 -10.95 5.86
C ALA A 27 11.76 -9.54 5.27
N VAL A 28 10.98 -9.44 4.19
CA VAL A 28 10.67 -8.16 3.54
C VAL A 28 9.41 -7.57 4.15
N ARG A 29 9.50 -6.36 4.67
CA ARG A 29 8.34 -5.55 5.07
C ARG A 29 8.03 -4.55 3.98
N THR A 30 6.76 -4.40 3.67
CA THR A 30 6.28 -3.43 2.70
C THR A 30 5.06 -2.71 3.27
N SER A 31 4.53 -1.79 2.49
CA SER A 31 3.37 -0.95 2.80
C SER A 31 2.15 -1.40 1.97
N SER A 32 1.11 -0.56 1.93
CA SER A 32 -0.02 -0.73 1.02
C SER A 32 0.47 -0.81 -0.43
N PHE A 33 0.25 -1.97 -1.07
CA PHE A 33 0.65 -2.22 -2.44
C PHE A 33 -0.54 -2.24 -3.40
N PHE A 34 -0.26 -2.01 -4.68
CA PHE A 34 -1.23 -2.08 -5.78
C PHE A 34 -0.60 -2.73 -7.01
N SER A 35 -1.43 -3.27 -7.91
CA SER A 35 -0.96 -3.98 -9.10
C SER A 35 -1.90 -3.79 -10.29
N PRO A 36 -1.41 -3.84 -11.55
CA PRO A 36 -2.26 -3.73 -12.73
C PRO A 36 -3.27 -4.87 -12.88
N TRP A 37 -3.07 -5.98 -12.15
CA TRP A 37 -3.85 -7.21 -12.31
C TRP A 37 -4.89 -7.41 -11.20
N ASP A 38 -4.85 -6.63 -10.12
CA ASP A 38 -5.84 -6.72 -9.04
C ASP A 38 -6.90 -5.62 -9.19
N TYR A 39 -8.05 -6.01 -9.72
CA TYR A 39 -9.20 -5.11 -9.88
C TYR A 39 -9.84 -4.66 -8.56
N ARG A 40 -9.41 -5.24 -7.42
CA ARG A 40 -9.91 -4.89 -6.09
C ARG A 40 -8.94 -4.00 -5.32
N ASP A 41 -7.78 -3.66 -5.86
CA ASP A 41 -6.90 -2.72 -5.19
C ASP A 41 -7.46 -1.29 -5.23
N PHE A 42 -6.88 -0.42 -4.42
CA PHE A 42 -7.33 0.96 -4.31
C PHE A 42 -7.29 1.70 -5.65
N VAL A 43 -6.25 1.49 -6.46
CA VAL A 43 -6.06 2.18 -7.74
C VAL A 43 -7.15 1.78 -8.74
N ALA A 44 -7.41 0.48 -8.87
CA ALA A 44 -8.45 -0.05 -9.73
C ALA A 44 -9.84 0.45 -9.31
N GLN A 45 -10.14 0.41 -8.00
CA GLN A 45 -11.39 0.91 -7.46
C GLN A 45 -11.56 2.43 -7.67
N THR A 46 -10.51 3.23 -7.46
CA THR A 46 -10.55 4.68 -7.73
C THR A 46 -10.85 4.96 -9.19
N ILE A 47 -10.15 4.31 -10.12
CA ILE A 47 -10.37 4.52 -11.56
C ILE A 47 -11.80 4.12 -11.96
N ASP A 48 -12.30 3.00 -11.44
CA ASP A 48 -13.65 2.51 -11.71
C ASP A 48 -14.74 3.42 -11.11
N ALA A 49 -14.51 3.98 -9.92
CA ALA A 49 -15.40 4.95 -9.31
C ALA A 49 -15.45 6.25 -10.11
N LEU A 50 -14.29 6.81 -10.47
CA LEU A 50 -14.17 8.05 -11.24
C LEU A 50 -14.81 7.93 -12.63
N LYS A 51 -14.51 6.85 -13.36
CA LYS A 51 -15.13 6.59 -14.68
C LYS A 51 -16.64 6.35 -14.58
N GLY A 52 -17.07 5.67 -13.52
CA GLY A 52 -18.48 5.41 -13.24
C GLY A 52 -19.22 6.59 -12.63
N LYS A 53 -18.56 7.72 -12.34
CA LYS A 53 -19.10 8.85 -11.58
C LYS A 53 -19.79 8.41 -10.28
N ARG A 54 -19.21 7.43 -9.60
CA ARG A 54 -19.66 7.02 -8.26
C ARG A 54 -18.90 7.78 -7.20
N GLU A 55 -19.57 8.07 -6.10
CA GLU A 55 -18.94 8.63 -4.92
C GLU A 55 -18.03 7.58 -4.29
N MET A 56 -16.83 8.02 -3.91
CA MET A 56 -15.93 7.25 -3.06
C MET A 56 -15.38 8.17 -1.97
N GLU A 57 -15.16 7.59 -0.80
CA GLU A 57 -14.48 8.25 0.30
C GLU A 57 -13.06 7.71 0.39
N ALA A 58 -12.13 8.59 0.77
CA ALA A 58 -10.74 8.21 0.95
C ALA A 58 -10.16 8.92 2.17
N ALA A 59 -9.35 8.20 2.95
CA ALA A 59 -8.81 8.72 4.20
C ALA A 59 -7.91 9.93 3.93
N SER A 60 -8.18 11.01 4.64
CA SER A 60 -7.50 12.29 4.53
C SER A 60 -6.35 12.45 5.51
N ASP A 61 -6.27 11.59 6.52
CA ASP A 61 -5.32 11.62 7.63
C ASP A 61 -4.49 10.32 7.77
N LEU A 62 -4.86 9.24 7.07
CA LEU A 62 -4.07 8.01 6.99
C LEU A 62 -3.04 8.08 5.86
N VAL A 63 -1.76 8.19 6.23
CA VAL A 63 -0.62 8.28 5.30
C VAL A 63 -0.07 6.88 4.98
N VAL A 64 0.18 6.63 3.69
CA VAL A 64 0.75 5.42 3.14
C VAL A 64 1.91 5.72 2.18
N SER A 65 2.72 4.72 1.89
CA SER A 65 3.67 4.71 0.78
C SER A 65 3.15 3.73 -0.27
N PRO A 66 2.42 4.15 -1.31
CA PRO A 66 1.86 3.21 -2.29
C PRO A 66 2.98 2.44 -3.00
N THR A 67 2.98 1.11 -2.87
CA THR A 67 4.03 0.26 -3.46
C THR A 67 3.51 -0.50 -4.67
N TYR A 68 4.13 -0.31 -5.83
CA TYR A 68 3.82 -1.02 -7.05
C TYR A 68 4.33 -2.45 -6.96
N LEU A 69 3.41 -3.42 -7.02
CA LEU A 69 3.73 -4.83 -6.79
C LEU A 69 4.83 -5.37 -7.72
N PRO A 70 4.89 -5.05 -9.02
CA PRO A 70 6.00 -5.47 -9.88
C PRO A 70 7.37 -4.98 -9.43
N ASP A 71 7.47 -3.75 -8.92
CA ASP A 71 8.73 -3.21 -8.40
C ASP A 71 9.13 -3.95 -7.13
N LEU A 72 8.17 -4.19 -6.22
CA LEU A 72 8.40 -4.97 -5.00
C LEU A 72 8.88 -6.39 -5.32
N VAL A 73 8.27 -7.06 -6.30
CA VAL A 73 8.70 -8.41 -6.70
C VAL A 73 10.11 -8.37 -7.29
N THR A 74 10.40 -7.39 -8.14
CA THR A 74 11.74 -7.21 -8.71
C THR A 74 12.79 -7.04 -7.62
N GLU A 75 12.52 -6.20 -6.63
CA GLU A 75 13.45 -5.97 -5.53
C GLU A 75 13.59 -7.20 -4.61
N CYS A 76 12.50 -7.91 -4.34
CA CYS A 76 12.57 -9.19 -3.62
C CYS A 76 13.48 -10.21 -4.32
N LEU A 77 13.44 -10.25 -5.65
CA LEU A 77 14.28 -11.15 -6.44
C LEU A 77 15.76 -10.73 -6.39
N ASN A 78 16.06 -9.42 -6.45
CA ASN A 78 17.43 -8.92 -6.29
C ASN A 78 18.01 -9.32 -4.93
N LEU A 79 17.28 -9.04 -3.84
CA LEU A 79 17.68 -9.40 -2.48
C LEU A 79 17.95 -10.91 -2.32
N LEU A 80 17.11 -11.74 -2.95
CA LEU A 80 17.30 -13.19 -2.95
C LEU A 80 18.58 -13.60 -3.69
N LEU A 81 18.84 -13.01 -4.86
CA LEU A 81 20.03 -13.29 -5.66
C LEU A 81 21.31 -12.83 -4.97
N ASP A 82 21.23 -11.74 -4.21
CA ASP A 82 22.33 -11.19 -3.44
C ASP A 82 22.60 -11.97 -2.12
N ASN A 83 21.78 -12.99 -1.82
CA ASN A 83 21.82 -13.77 -0.58
C ASN A 83 21.68 -12.89 0.67
N GLU A 84 20.89 -11.83 0.57
CA GLU A 84 20.58 -10.95 1.69
C GLU A 84 19.80 -11.73 2.78
N SER A 85 20.02 -11.37 4.04
CA SER A 85 19.35 -11.99 5.18
C SER A 85 18.98 -10.97 6.25
N GLY A 86 18.06 -11.35 7.14
CA GLY A 86 17.54 -10.46 8.17
C GLY A 86 16.24 -9.77 7.76
N ILE A 87 16.04 -8.52 8.18
CA ILE A 87 14.78 -7.79 7.98
C ILE A 87 15.05 -6.53 7.18
N VAL A 88 14.34 -6.37 6.06
CA VAL A 88 14.46 -5.20 5.17
C VAL A 88 13.10 -4.58 4.93
N HIS A 89 13.06 -3.27 4.68
CA HIS A 89 11.84 -2.55 4.31
C HIS A 89 11.94 -2.15 2.85
N VAL A 90 10.98 -2.60 2.04
CA VAL A 90 10.92 -2.33 0.61
C VAL A 90 9.58 -1.66 0.30
N VAL A 91 9.65 -0.40 -0.09
CA VAL A 91 8.52 0.44 -0.49
C VAL A 91 8.95 1.33 -1.64
N ASN A 92 8.01 1.72 -2.52
CA ASN A 92 8.32 2.80 -3.47
C ASN A 92 8.47 4.13 -2.75
N GLU A 93 9.25 5.04 -3.34
CA GLU A 93 9.50 6.36 -2.76
C GLU A 93 8.23 7.21 -2.67
N GLY A 94 8.16 7.99 -1.60
CA GLY A 94 7.09 8.94 -1.34
C GLY A 94 6.12 8.48 -0.25
N SER A 95 5.39 9.45 0.25
CA SER A 95 4.31 9.26 1.21
C SER A 95 3.15 10.15 0.83
N VAL A 96 1.93 9.66 1.00
CA VAL A 96 0.71 10.36 0.62
C VAL A 96 -0.47 9.82 1.44
N THR A 97 -1.48 10.64 1.68
CA THR A 97 -2.75 10.16 2.24
C THR A 97 -3.50 9.33 1.21
N TRP A 98 -4.45 8.49 1.62
CA TRP A 98 -5.28 7.77 0.63
C TRP A 98 -6.03 8.74 -0.29
N ALA A 99 -6.56 9.84 0.25
CA ALA A 99 -7.18 10.90 -0.54
C ALA A 99 -6.19 11.51 -1.55
N GLY A 100 -4.98 11.88 -1.11
CA GLY A 100 -3.95 12.40 -2.02
C GLY A 100 -3.45 11.36 -3.03
N PHE A 101 -3.55 10.06 -2.71
CA PHE A 101 -3.24 9.00 -3.67
C PHE A 101 -4.31 8.91 -4.75
N ALA A 102 -5.59 9.02 -4.39
CA ALA A 102 -6.68 9.08 -5.37
C ALA A 102 -6.53 10.28 -6.33
N GLU A 103 -6.09 11.44 -5.84
CA GLU A 103 -5.76 12.60 -6.67
C GLU A 103 -4.68 12.28 -7.71
N LYS A 104 -3.58 11.63 -7.27
CA LYS A 104 -2.50 11.20 -8.17
C LYS A 104 -3.00 10.19 -9.20
N VAL A 105 -3.79 9.21 -8.78
CA VAL A 105 -4.38 8.21 -9.68
C VAL A 105 -5.25 8.88 -10.74
N ALA A 106 -6.11 9.82 -10.35
CA ALA A 106 -6.96 10.58 -11.27
C ALA A 106 -6.12 11.34 -12.31
N ALA A 107 -5.06 12.03 -11.85
CA ALA A 107 -4.14 12.75 -12.71
C ALA A 107 -3.42 11.83 -13.71
N TYR A 108 -2.92 10.67 -13.26
CA TYR A 108 -2.27 9.69 -14.14
C TYR A 108 -3.23 9.03 -15.13
N ALA A 109 -4.47 8.78 -14.73
CA ALA A 109 -5.49 8.19 -15.59
C ALA A 109 -6.16 9.21 -16.54
N GLY A 110 -5.86 10.51 -16.40
CA GLY A 110 -6.45 11.57 -17.21
C GLY A 110 -7.97 11.72 -16.99
N VAL A 111 -8.44 11.46 -15.76
CA VAL A 111 -9.85 11.57 -15.38
C VAL A 111 -10.05 12.68 -14.34
N GLU A 112 -11.19 13.35 -14.36
CA GLU A 112 -11.49 14.42 -13.40
C GLU A 112 -11.79 13.87 -12.01
N LEU A 113 -11.20 14.49 -10.99
CA LEU A 113 -11.45 14.18 -9.58
C LEU A 113 -12.74 14.86 -9.10
N THR A 114 -13.89 14.34 -9.52
CA THR A 114 -15.19 14.96 -9.21
C THR A 114 -15.86 14.35 -7.99
N ASN A 115 -15.63 13.06 -7.72
CA ASN A 115 -16.44 12.28 -6.78
C ASN A 115 -15.60 11.53 -5.72
N VAL A 116 -14.45 12.09 -5.35
CA VAL A 116 -13.62 11.57 -4.24
C VAL A 116 -13.70 12.54 -3.08
N SER A 117 -14.29 12.10 -1.98
CA SER A 117 -14.42 12.90 -0.77
C SER A 117 -13.32 12.53 0.22
N PRO A 118 -12.44 13.47 0.62
CA PRO A 118 -11.51 13.24 1.72
C PRO A 118 -12.29 13.20 3.05
N VAL A 119 -12.15 12.12 3.80
CA VAL A 119 -12.79 11.94 5.12
C VAL A 119 -11.76 11.49 6.17
N PRO A 120 -11.97 11.70 7.48
CA PRO A 120 -11.13 11.07 8.52
C PRO A 120 -11.19 9.54 8.44
N ASP A 121 -10.07 8.86 8.68
CA ASP A 121 -9.98 7.39 8.66
C ASP A 121 -10.98 6.72 9.61
N GLU A 122 -11.29 7.38 10.74
CA GLU A 122 -12.27 6.88 11.72
C GLU A 122 -13.72 6.82 11.19
N GLU A 123 -14.02 7.50 10.08
CA GLU A 123 -15.34 7.48 9.43
C GLU A 123 -15.47 6.36 8.40
N LEU A 124 -14.37 5.71 8.00
CA LEU A 124 -14.33 4.69 6.94
C LEU A 124 -14.67 3.26 7.40
N GLY A 125 -14.93 3.05 8.69
CA GLY A 125 -15.43 1.79 9.26
C GLY A 125 -14.36 0.81 9.71
#